data_AF-F0LH27-F1
#
_entry.id   AF-F0LH27-F1
#
_cell.length_a   1.000
_cell.length_b   1.000
_cell.length_c   1.000
_cell.angle_alpha   90.00
_cell.angle_beta   90.00
_cell.angle_gamma   90.00
#
_symmetry.space_group_name_H-M   'P 1'
#
loop_
_entity.id
_entity.type
_entity.pdbx_description
1 polymer ?
#
loop_
_entity_poly.entity_id
_entity_poly.type
_entity_poly.pdbx_seq_one_letter_code
_entity_poly.pdbx_strand_id
1 'polypeptide(L)' 'MRMWVSLALFVTWLITGITGVILLVAPLAVQYGINLPVDTADTIHSYVGFMFFGLSFVHLALNWGAMKTYFRRMFKK' A
#
# COMPACT_ATOMS: atom_id res chain seq x y z
N MET A 1 -3.19 -15.80 -11.69
CA MET A 1 -3.26 -14.31 -11.72
C MET A 1 -3.55 -13.70 -10.35
N ARG A 2 -4.60 -14.10 -9.62
CA ARG A 2 -4.96 -13.51 -8.30
C ARG A 2 -3.81 -13.46 -7.29
N MET A 3 -3.08 -14.56 -7.13
CA MET A 3 -1.93 -14.66 -6.20
C MET A 3 -0.81 -13.67 -6.52
N TRP A 4 -0.48 -13.47 -7.79
CA TRP A 4 0.55 -12.53 -8.22
C TRP A 4 0.17 -11.07 -7.94
N VAL A 5 -1.11 -10.71 -8.15
CA VAL A 5 -1.62 -9.38 -7.80
C VAL A 5 -1.55 -9.17 -6.28
N SER A 6 -1.90 -10.17 -5.47
CA SER A 6 -1.77 -10.09 -4.01
C SER A 6 -0.32 -9.94 -3.55
N LEU A 7 0.62 -10.68 -4.16
CA LEU A 7 2.04 -10.56 -3.83
C LEU A 7 2.58 -9.18 -4.20
N ALA A 8 2.23 -8.68 -5.39
CA ALA A 8 2.60 -7.33 -5.81
C ALA A 8 2.01 -6.27 -4.87
N LEU A 9 0.75 -6.41 -4.46
CA LEU A 9 0.14 -5.54 -3.44
C LEU A 9 0.88 -5.59 -2.11
N PHE A 10 1.26 -6.78 -1.65
CA PHE A 10 2.01 -6.92 -0.40
C PHE A 10 3.38 -6.22 -0.47
N VAL A 11 4.13 -6.42 -1.55
CA VAL A 11 5.44 -5.79 -1.74
C VAL A 11 5.32 -4.27 -1.84
N THR A 12 4.37 -3.78 -2.64
CA THR A 12 4.15 -2.34 -2.78
C THR A 12 3.67 -1.69 -1.48
N TRP A 13 2.81 -2.37 -0.72
CA TRP A 13 2.42 -1.95 0.62
C TRP A 13 3.60 -1.86 1.60
N LEU A 14 4.51 -2.84 1.57
CA LEU A 14 5.68 -2.82 2.44
C LEU A 14 6.58 -1.62 2.11
N ILE A 15 6.82 -1.38 0.82
CA ILE A 15 7.65 -0.26 0.36
C ILE A 15 7.01 1.08 0.74
N THR A 16 5.71 1.27 0.48
CA THR A 16 5.02 2.52 0.85
C THR A 16 4.92 2.71 2.35
N GLY A 17 4.78 1.63 3.12
CA GLY A 17 4.82 1.67 4.57
C GLY A 17 6.17 2.16 5.09
N ILE A 18 7.27 1.61 4.59
CA ILE A 18 8.64 2.02 4.99
C ILE A 18 8.89 3.48 4.63
N THR A 19 8.62 3.88 3.38
CA THR A 19 8.85 5.27 2.97
C THR A 19 7.92 6.24 3.68
N GLY A 20 6.68 5.84 3.96
CA GLY A 20 5.72 6.63 4.73
C GLY A 20 6.21 6.88 6.17
N VAL A 21 6.80 5.87 6.81
CA VAL A 21 7.42 6.03 8.13
C VAL A 21 8.61 7.01 8.07
N ILE A 22 9.48 6.89 7.07
CA ILE A 22 10.62 7.82 6.89
C ILE A 22 10.12 9.26 6.79
N LEU A 23 9.10 9.50 5.95
CA LEU A 23 8.52 10.84 5.76
C LEU A 23 7.86 11.35 7.04
N LEU A 24 7.19 10.48 7.80
CA LEU A 24 6.53 10.84 9.06
C LEU A 24 7.55 11.26 10.14
N VAL A 25 8.67 10.54 10.26
CA VAL A 25 9.66 10.79 11.33
C VAL A 25 10.73 11.81 10.93
N ALA A 26 10.87 12.14 9.65
CA ALA A 26 11.88 13.08 9.16
C ALA A 26 11.88 14.44 9.87
N PRO A 27 10.73 15.10 10.14
CA PRO A 27 10.72 16.38 10.86
C PRO A 27 11.32 16.27 12.28
N LEU A 28 11.09 15.14 12.95
CA LEU A 28 11.65 14.86 14.27
C LEU A 28 13.15 14.56 14.19
N ALA A 29 13.56 13.74 13.22
CA ALA A 29 14.97 13.38 13.02
C ALA A 29 15.87 14.62 12.78
N VAL A 30 15.35 15.60 12.04
CA VAL A 30 16.05 16.88 11.80
C VAL A 30 16.31 17.65 13.10
N GLN A 31 15.40 17.59 14.08
CA GLN A 31 15.61 18.22 15.40
C GLN A 31 16.79 17.61 16.17
N TYR A 32 17.12 16.35 15.89
CA TYR A 32 18.27 15.65 16.45
C TYR A 32 19.52 15.70 15.56
N GLY A 33 19.51 16.49 14.49
CA GLY A 33 20.63 16.62 13.55
C GLY A 33 20.81 15.43 12.60
N ILE A 34 19.80 14.56 12.48
CA ILE A 34 19.82 13.39 11.59
C ILE A 34 19.10 13.75 10.28
N ASN A 35 19.83 13.71 9.17
CA ASN A 35 19.25 13.91 7.84
C ASN A 35 18.80 12.58 7.24
N LEU A 36 17.49 12.41 7.09
CA LEU A 36 16.88 11.28 6.39
C LEU A 36 16.74 11.59 4.88
N PRO A 37 16.72 10.56 4.01
CA PRO A 37 16.60 10.74 2.56
C PRO A 37 15.16 11.07 2.15
N VAL A 38 14.66 12.23 2.54
CA VAL A 38 13.25 12.66 2.36
C VAL A 38 12.86 12.70 0.88
N ASP A 39 13.65 13.34 0.01
CA ASP A 39 13.32 13.49 -1.41
C ASP A 39 13.20 12.14 -2.13
N THR A 40 14.12 11.21 -1.80
CA THR A 40 14.08 9.84 -2.33
C THR A 40 12.88 9.08 -1.78
N ALA A 41 12.60 9.20 -0.47
CA ALA A 41 11.46 8.56 0.16
C ALA A 41 10.13 9.09 -0.42
N ASP A 42 10.01 10.39 -0.66
CA ASP A 42 8.82 11.05 -1.22
C ASP A 42 8.55 10.59 -2.66
N THR A 43 9.60 10.58 -3.48
CA THR A 43 9.54 10.07 -4.86
C THR A 43 9.04 8.62 -4.86
N ILE A 44 9.70 7.73 -4.10
CA ILE A 44 9.33 6.31 -4.05
C ILE A 44 7.92 6.14 -3.49
N HIS A 45 7.57 6.85 -2.41
CA HIS A 45 6.25 6.75 -1.78
C HIS A 45 5.14 7.12 -2.75
N SER A 46 5.30 8.21 -3.51
CA SER A 46 4.32 8.69 -4.47
C SER A 46 4.12 7.70 -5.63
N TYR A 47 5.19 7.26 -6.28
CA TYR A 47 5.09 6.34 -7.43
C TYR A 47 4.59 4.95 -7.01
N VAL A 48 5.13 4.39 -5.93
CA VAL A 48 4.73 3.05 -5.46
C VAL A 48 3.34 3.10 -4.84
N GLY A 49 2.95 4.20 -4.19
CA GLY A 49 1.60 4.43 -3.68
C GLY A 49 0.56 4.47 -4.78
N PHE A 50 0.86 5.16 -5.88
CA PHE A 50 -0.02 5.15 -7.06
C PHE A 50 -0.18 3.74 -7.64
N MET A 51 0.91 2.98 -7.76
CA MET A 51 0.88 1.60 -8.23
C MET A 51 0.07 0.69 -7.29
N PHE A 52 0.27 0.81 -5.97
CA PHE A 52 -0.51 0.08 -4.97
C PHE A 52 -2.00 0.37 -5.08
N PHE A 53 -2.38 1.63 -5.25
CA PHE A 53 -3.77 2.05 -5.41
C PHE A 53 -4.39 1.43 -6.68
N GLY A 54 -3.70 1.51 -7.82
CA GLY A 54 -4.16 0.89 -9.07
C GLY A 54 -4.33 -0.64 -8.95
N LEU A 55 -3.33 -1.32 -8.39
CA LEU A 55 -3.38 -2.77 -8.15
C LEU A 55 -4.50 -3.17 -7.18
N SER A 56 -4.90 -2.28 -6.26
CA SER A 56 -5.99 -2.56 -5.32
C SER A 56 -7.33 -2.66 -6.04
N PHE A 57 -7.60 -1.82 -7.04
CA PHE A 57 -8.79 -1.96 -7.89
C PHE A 57 -8.79 -3.25 -8.69
N VAL A 58 -7.64 -3.59 -9.29
CA VAL A 58 -7.49 -4.86 -10.03
C VAL A 58 -7.74 -6.05 -9.10
N HIS A 59 -7.19 -6.01 -7.90
CA HIS A 59 -7.41 -7.05 -6.90
C HIS A 59 -8.89 -7.16 -6.52
N LEU A 60 -9.57 -6.06 -6.22
CA LEU A 60 -11.00 -6.05 -5.93
C LEU A 60 -11.82 -6.63 -7.09
N ALA A 61 -11.55 -6.22 -8.33
CA ALA A 61 -12.24 -6.70 -9.51
C ALA A 61 -12.09 -8.23 -9.68
N LEU A 62 -10.87 -8.75 -9.56
CA LEU A 62 -10.58 -10.18 -9.67
C LEU A 62 -11.21 -11.01 -8.53
N ASN A 63 -11.51 -10.38 -7.39
CA ASN A 63 -12.09 -11.03 -6.21
C ASN A 63 -13.58 -10.72 -6.00
N TRP A 64 -14.20 -9.93 -6.89
CA TRP A 64 -15.58 -9.46 -6.75
C TRP A 64 -16.61 -10.59 -6.59
N GLY A 65 -16.45 -11.68 -7.34
CA GLY A 65 -17.32 -12.85 -7.22
C GLY A 65 -17.27 -13.50 -5.83
N ALA A 66 -16.07 -13.63 -5.27
CA ALA A 66 -15.88 -14.17 -3.92
C ALA A 66 -16.45 -13.23 -2.85
N MET A 67 -16.22 -11.92 -2.99
CA MET A 67 -16.79 -10.90 -2.10
C MET A 67 -18.32 -10.95 -2.09
N LYS A 68 -18.97 -10.98 -3.26
CA LYS A 68 -20.43 -11.09 -3.34
C LYS A 68 -20.97 -12.34 -2.63
N THR A 69 -20.31 -13.48 -2.80
CA THR A 69 -20.70 -14.71 -2.10
C THR A 69 -20.54 -14.59 -0.59
N TYR A 70 -19.45 -13.98 -0.12
CA TYR A 70 -19.20 -13.74 1.30
C TYR A 70 -20.25 -12.81 1.92
N PHE A 71 -20.53 -11.67 1.29
CA PHE A 71 -21.57 -10.75 1.76
C PHE A 71 -22.95 -11.38 1.78
N ARG A 72 -23.33 -12.14 0.73
CA ARG A 72 -24.61 -12.86 0.71
C ARG A 72 -24.74 -13.84 1.88
N ARG A 73 -23.67 -14.50 2.30
CA ARG A 73 -23.69 -15.40 3.47
C ARG A 73 -23.77 -14.64 4.79
N MET A 74 -23.15 -13.47 4.87
CA MET A 74 -23.19 -12.62 6.07
C MET A 74 -24.59 -12.05 6.34
N PHE A 75 -25.30 -11.61 5.29
CA PHE A 75 -26.63 -10.97 5.40
C PHE A 75 -27.83 -11.92 5.25
N LYS A 76 -27.59 -13.22 5.04
CA LYS A 76 -28.62 -14.27 5.07
C LYS A 76 -28.67 -15.04 6.40
N LYS A 77 -27.98 -14.52 7.42
CA LYS A 77 -28.26 -14.84 8.83
C LYS A 77 -29.27 -13.82 9.36
#